data_AF-A0A1B7NM80-F1
#
_entry.id   AF-A0A1B7NM80-F1
#
_cell.length_a   1.000
_cell.length_b   1.000
_cell.length_c   1.000
_cell.angle_alpha   90.00
_cell.angle_beta   90.00
_cell.angle_gamma   90.00
#
_symmetry.space_group_name_H-M   'P 1'
#
loop_
_entity.id
_entity.type
_entity.pdbx_description
1 polymer ?
#
loop_
_entity_poly.entity_id
_entity_poly.type
_entity_poly.pdbx_seq_one_letter_code
_entity_poly.pdbx_strand_id
1 'polypeptide(L)' 'MKSNTILLALPTLLTFLIQVHGQADFQMPECALPCQDAVGQVTHCRTDDYKCICSEHNFEKIQKAATPCVLKNCKTFAEL' A
#
# COMPACT_ATOMS: atom_id res chain seq x y z
N MET A 1 34.85 34.21 -34.77
CA MET A 1 33.90 33.48 -35.66
C MET A 1 32.71 33.06 -34.82
N LYS A 2 31.49 33.37 -35.24
CA LYS A 2 30.23 33.12 -34.53
C LYS A 2 29.53 31.91 -35.15
N SER A 3 29.17 30.92 -34.34
CA SER A 3 28.22 29.82 -34.64
C SER A 3 27.85 29.20 -33.29
N ASN A 4 26.84 29.69 -32.59
CA ASN A 4 25.39 29.64 -32.81
C ASN A 4 24.77 28.38 -32.21
N THR A 5 24.02 28.63 -31.14
CA THR A 5 23.24 27.75 -30.28
C THR A 5 22.03 27.16 -31.02
N ILE A 6 22.00 25.83 -31.16
CA ILE A 6 20.80 25.02 -31.46
C ILE A 6 21.01 23.74 -30.63
N LEU A 7 20.52 23.60 -29.39
CA LEU A 7 19.12 23.50 -28.96
C LEU A 7 18.34 22.42 -29.71
N LEU A 8 18.71 21.16 -29.51
CA LEU A 8 17.81 20.00 -29.61
C LEU A 8 18.14 19.04 -28.47
N ALA A 9 17.42 19.24 -27.36
CA ALA A 9 17.33 18.32 -26.23
C ALA A 9 16.52 17.08 -26.63
N LEU A 10 17.10 15.88 -26.50
CA LEU A 10 16.44 14.56 -26.49
C LEU A 10 17.53 13.50 -26.19
N PRO A 11 17.40 12.51 -25.28
CA PRO A 11 16.28 12.14 -24.41
C PRO A 11 16.72 11.86 -22.93
N THR A 12 16.39 12.74 -21.98
CA THR A 12 16.58 12.47 -20.52
C THR A 12 15.24 12.46 -19.77
N LEU A 13 14.21 11.82 -20.33
CA LEU A 13 12.89 11.81 -19.70
C LEU A 13 12.13 10.50 -19.94
N LEU A 14 12.61 9.36 -19.39
CA LEU A 14 11.81 8.12 -19.41
C LEU A 14 12.16 7.11 -18.31
N THR A 15 12.47 7.57 -17.10
CA THR A 15 12.66 6.66 -15.95
C THR A 15 12.05 7.22 -14.68
N PHE A 16 10.73 7.40 -14.61
CA PHE A 16 10.05 7.48 -13.30
C PHE A 16 8.57 7.18 -13.46
N LEU A 17 8.18 5.91 -13.36
CA LEU A 17 6.90 5.50 -12.76
C LEU A 17 7.06 4.09 -12.16
N ILE A 18 8.10 3.86 -11.34
CA ILE A 18 8.09 2.66 -10.48
C ILE A 18 7.12 2.99 -9.34
N GLN A 19 5.88 2.52 -9.47
CA GLN A 19 4.91 2.53 -8.38
C GLN A 19 5.40 1.55 -7.31
N VAL A 20 6.13 2.05 -6.31
CA VAL A 20 6.50 1.25 -5.14
C VAL A 20 5.27 1.13 -4.24
N HIS A 21 4.48 0.08 -4.44
CA HIS A 21 3.45 -0.32 -3.48
C HIS A 21 4.11 -1.24 -2.44
N GLY A 22 4.55 -0.67 -1.31
CA GLY A 22 5.14 -1.45 -0.20
C GLY A 22 6.32 -0.83 0.55
N GLN A 23 6.75 0.41 0.25
CA GLN A 23 7.75 1.11 1.05
C GLN A 23 7.12 1.69 2.32
N ALA A 24 6.69 0.80 3.21
CA ALA A 24 6.45 1.17 4.59
C ALA A 24 7.07 0.06 5.43
N ASP A 25 8.02 0.42 6.29
CA ASP A 25 8.43 -0.38 7.44
C ASP A 25 7.29 -0.38 8.48
N PHE A 26 6.08 -0.69 8.01
CA PHE A 26 4.85 -0.72 8.77
C PHE A 26 4.71 -2.14 9.26
N GLN A 27 5.50 -2.47 10.28
CA GLN A 27 5.24 -3.66 11.06
C GLN A 27 3.86 -3.50 11.67
N MET A 28 2.93 -4.30 11.16
CA MET A 28 1.57 -4.34 11.66
C MET A 28 1.64 -4.65 13.16
N PRO A 29 0.92 -3.92 14.02
CA PRO A 29 0.98 -4.17 15.45
C PRO A 29 0.56 -5.62 15.74
N GLU A 30 1.23 -6.28 16.69
CA GLU A 30 0.98 -7.70 16.98
C GLU A 30 -0.50 -7.98 17.28
N CYS A 31 -1.19 -7.04 17.94
CA CYS A 31 -2.62 -7.11 18.23
C CYS A 31 -3.50 -7.24 16.98
N ALA A 32 -3.03 -6.75 15.83
CA ALA A 32 -3.79 -6.76 14.58
C ALA A 32 -3.46 -7.99 13.73
N LEU A 33 -2.35 -8.71 13.99
CA LEU A 33 -1.95 -9.89 13.21
C LEU A 33 -3.11 -10.87 12.93
N PRO A 34 -3.94 -11.27 13.93
CA PRO A 34 -5.08 -12.16 13.67
C PRO A 34 -6.18 -11.52 12.79
N CYS A 35 -6.24 -10.19 12.70
CA CYS A 35 -7.24 -9.51 11.88
C CYS A 35 -6.95 -9.58 10.37
N GLN A 36 -5.79 -10.11 9.95
CA GLN A 36 -5.48 -10.37 8.54
C GLN A 36 -6.37 -11.46 7.92
N ASP A 37 -7.00 -12.31 8.72
CA ASP A 37 -7.94 -13.32 8.24
C ASP A 37 -9.09 -12.71 7.42
N ALA A 38 -9.42 -11.43 7.66
CA ALA A 38 -10.39 -10.69 6.86
C ALA A 38 -10.07 -10.71 5.35
N VAL A 39 -8.78 -10.75 4.97
CA VAL A 39 -8.34 -10.84 3.56
C VAL A 39 -8.96 -12.06 2.88
N GLY A 40 -8.83 -13.24 3.49
CA GLY A 40 -9.37 -14.49 2.94
C GLY A 40 -10.89 -14.63 3.07
N GLN A 41 -11.53 -13.87 3.96
CA GLN A 41 -12.97 -13.92 4.17
C GLN A 41 -13.76 -13.16 3.10
N VAL A 42 -13.23 -12.05 2.59
CA VAL A 42 -13.98 -11.14 1.71
C VAL A 42 -13.36 -10.95 0.33
N THR A 43 -12.20 -11.56 0.08
CA THR A 43 -11.50 -11.50 -1.20
C THR A 43 -10.91 -12.86 -1.58
N HIS A 44 -10.36 -12.94 -2.80
CA HIS A 44 -9.54 -14.07 -3.25
C HIS A 44 -8.03 -13.78 -3.15
N CYS A 45 -7.64 -12.67 -2.52
CA CYS A 45 -6.24 -12.32 -2.39
C CYS A 45 -5.53 -13.28 -1.45
N ARG A 46 -4.26 -13.57 -1.75
CA ARG A 46 -3.34 -14.12 -0.74
C ARG A 46 -2.99 -13.04 0.27
N THR A 47 -2.64 -13.42 1.50
CA THR A 47 -2.25 -12.47 2.56
C THR A 47 -0.98 -11.70 2.25
N ASP A 48 -0.14 -12.19 1.33
CA ASP A 48 1.10 -11.55 0.86
C ASP A 48 0.94 -10.81 -0.50
N ASP A 49 -0.25 -10.83 -1.11
CA ASP A 49 -0.51 -10.15 -2.39
C ASP A 49 -0.99 -8.71 -2.17
N TYR A 50 -0.04 -7.84 -1.85
CA TYR A 50 -0.32 -6.42 -1.60
C TYR A 50 -0.97 -5.71 -2.80
N LYS A 51 -0.70 -6.15 -4.03
CA LYS A 51 -1.31 -5.55 -5.21
C LYS A 51 -2.81 -5.88 -5.26
N CYS A 52 -3.18 -7.11 -4.93
CA CYS A 52 -4.58 -7.53 -4.83
C CYS A 52 -5.28 -6.85 -3.64
N ILE A 53 -4.65 -6.90 -2.45
CA ILE A 53 -5.17 -6.35 -1.19
C ILE A 53 -5.44 -4.85 -1.32
N CYS A 54 -4.49 -4.10 -1.89
CA CYS A 54 -4.55 -2.64 -1.98
C CYS A 54 -5.28 -2.12 -3.23
N SER A 55 -5.90 -3.00 -4.04
CA SER A 55 -6.84 -2.53 -5.05
C SER A 55 -8.01 -1.83 -4.38
N GLU A 56 -8.53 -0.74 -4.96
CA GLU A 56 -9.57 0.09 -4.34
C GLU A 56 -10.77 -0.75 -3.84
N HIS A 57 -11.21 -1.70 -4.67
CA HIS A 57 -12.35 -2.57 -4.37
C HIS A 57 -12.10 -3.55 -3.21
N ASN A 58 -10.91 -4.16 -3.15
CA ASN A 58 -10.60 -5.15 -2.11
C ASN A 58 -10.25 -4.46 -0.80
N PHE A 59 -9.53 -3.34 -0.86
CA PHE A 59 -9.14 -2.59 0.32
C PHE A 59 -10.36 -2.14 1.13
N GLU A 60 -11.39 -1.58 0.48
CA GLU A 60 -12.61 -1.15 1.16
C GLU A 60 -13.31 -2.32 1.89
N LYS A 61 -13.43 -3.47 1.21
CA LYS A 61 -14.02 -4.69 1.78
C LYS A 61 -13.22 -5.20 2.98
N ILE A 62 -11.89 -5.29 2.83
CA ILE A 62 -10.99 -5.77 3.87
C ILE A 62 -11.04 -4.84 5.07
N GLN A 63 -10.94 -3.53 4.85
CA GLN A 63 -11.01 -2.53 5.92
C GLN A 63 -12.30 -2.69 6.73
N LYS A 64 -13.46 -2.70 6.04
CA LYS A 64 -14.76 -2.85 6.70
C LYS A 64 -14.88 -4.16 7.50
N ALA A 65 -14.35 -5.26 6.98
CA ALA A 65 -14.37 -6.57 7.65
C ALA A 65 -13.38 -6.65 8.82
N ALA A 66 -12.22 -6.03 8.70
CA ALA A 66 -11.17 -6.06 9.72
C ALA A 66 -11.43 -5.07 10.88
N THR A 67 -12.11 -3.95 10.65
CA THR A 67 -12.32 -2.90 11.65
C THR A 67 -12.85 -3.42 13.00
N PRO A 68 -13.90 -4.26 13.08
CA PRO A 68 -14.39 -4.77 14.36
C PRO A 68 -13.34 -5.62 15.11
N CYS A 69 -12.53 -6.40 14.38
CA CYS A 69 -11.43 -7.17 14.95
C CYS A 69 -10.34 -6.24 15.50
N VAL A 70 -9.95 -5.22 14.72
CA VAL A 70 -8.93 -4.25 15.14
C VAL A 70 -9.39 -3.49 16.37
N LEU A 71 -10.62 -2.97 16.40
CA LEU A 71 -11.13 -2.24 17.57
C LEU A 71 -11.21 -3.10 18.84
N LYS A 72 -11.43 -4.41 18.68
CA LYS A 72 -11.47 -5.36 19.80
C LYS A 72 -10.07 -5.71 20.34
N ASN A 73 -9.10 -5.94 19.45
CA ASN A 73 -7.79 -6.48 19.82
C ASN A 73 -6.73 -5.39 19.99
N CYS A 74 -6.82 -4.34 19.20
CA CYS A 74 -5.95 -3.18 19.26
C CYS A 74 -6.69 -2.04 19.94
N LYS A 75 -6.57 -1.99 21.27
CA LYS A 75 -7.00 -0.81 22.02
C LYS A 75 -6.27 0.41 21.47
N THR A 76 -6.97 1.54 21.35
CA THR A 76 -6.34 2.81 20.99
C THR A 76 -5.30 3.18 22.05
N PHE A 77 -4.33 4.02 21.68
CA PHE A 77 -3.27 4.60 22.53
C PHE A 77 -3.85 5.45 23.68
N ALA A 78 -4.68 4.88 24.54
CA ALA A 78 -5.27 5.53 25.72
C ALA A 78 -5.00 4.72 27.00
N GLU A 79 -4.25 3.62 26.91
CA GLU A 79 -3.86 2.75 28.02
C GLU A 79 -2.35 2.41 27.98
N LEU A 80 -1.50 3.40 27.78
CA LEU A 80 -0.06 3.33 28.09
C LEU A 80 0.31 4.39 29.12
#